data_AF-A0A7J7PS12-F1
#
_entry.id   AF-A0A7J7PS12-F1
#
_cell.length_a   1.000
_cell.length_b   1.000
_cell.length_c   1.000
_cell.angle_alpha   90.00
_cell.angle_beta   90.00
_cell.angle_gamma   90.00
#
_symmetry.space_group_name_H-M   'P 1'
#
loop_
_entity.id
_entity.type
_entity.pdbx_description
1 polymer ?
#
loop_
_entity_poly.entity_id
_entity_poly.type
_entity_poly.pdbx_seq_one_letter_code
_entity_poly.pdbx_strand_id
1 'polypeptide(L)'
;MRCLAQQGFQPAVWWLVHLLAVSHARVTHFDAPAASGMLWAAAQLSQRSQLPSDKWCADFAGQFWSQLAGVSVEQLVEGVWGAVKVGYRPTDQQWASWDAAAAAVGWELTLQQARDAVEAMRAAQRRVPEPLLQQLQREFDQRKAARAAEVAAAEAARQQAAAALAAQQQRAAAAAAAIAAHRTAAAAGRPQQQQQQLSAASEFVADMAKQGTVAAVGNSKGRRRRALMAAARGSRGPVLVLQSLGAASSGASGGGDFGGAGQARAAMA
;
A
#
# COMPACT_ATOMS: atom_id res chain seq x y z
N MET A 1 -6.20 -34.63 5.03
CA MET A 1 -5.08 -33.98 4.31
C MET A 1 -4.40 -34.90 3.31
N ARG A 2 -3.95 -36.10 3.71
CA ARG A 2 -3.25 -37.05 2.81
C ARG A 2 -3.95 -37.31 1.47
N CYS A 3 -5.24 -37.63 1.47
CA CYS A 3 -6.01 -37.84 0.23
C CYS A 3 -5.93 -36.62 -0.72
N LEU A 4 -6.07 -35.40 -0.20
CA LEU A 4 -5.99 -34.18 -1.01
C LEU A 4 -4.60 -33.95 -1.59
N ALA A 5 -3.56 -34.23 -0.81
CA ALA A 5 -2.18 -34.17 -1.26
C ALA A 5 -1.90 -35.19 -2.38
N GLN A 6 -2.44 -36.42 -2.27
CA GLN A 6 -2.31 -37.46 -3.30
C GLN A 6 -3.02 -37.08 -4.61
N GLN A 7 -4.16 -36.38 -4.52
CA GLN A 7 -4.89 -35.88 -5.67
C GLN A 7 -4.28 -34.61 -6.29
N GLY A 8 -3.13 -34.13 -5.77
CA GLY A 8 -2.49 -32.91 -6.24
C GLY A 8 -3.33 -31.65 -6.02
N PHE A 9 -4.28 -31.69 -5.08
CA PHE A 9 -5.15 -30.56 -4.79
C PHE A 9 -4.33 -29.37 -4.28
N GLN A 10 -4.63 -28.17 -4.78
CA GLN A 10 -3.99 -26.94 -4.37
C GLN A 10 -4.97 -26.11 -3.53
N PRO A 11 -4.98 -26.29 -2.21
CA PRO A 11 -5.92 -25.58 -1.35
C PRO A 11 -5.62 -24.08 -1.33
N ALA A 12 -6.67 -23.28 -1.13
CA ALA A 12 -6.51 -21.88 -0.77
C ALA A 12 -5.72 -21.77 0.55
N VAL A 13 -4.82 -20.78 0.64
CA VAL A 13 -3.89 -20.62 1.77
C VAL A 13 -4.62 -20.56 3.12
N TRP A 14 -5.73 -19.80 3.21
CA TRP A 14 -6.50 -19.66 4.44
C TRP A 14 -7.04 -21.01 4.97
N TRP A 15 -7.41 -21.90 4.05
CA TRP A 15 -7.94 -23.21 4.40
C TRP A 15 -6.84 -24.15 4.89
N LEU A 16 -5.67 -24.10 4.25
CA LEU A 16 -4.48 -24.84 4.70
C LEU A 16 -4.04 -24.36 6.09
N VAL A 17 -4.01 -23.06 6.34
CA VAL A 17 -3.72 -22.48 7.66
C VAL A 17 -4.69 -23.03 8.71
N HIS A 18 -5.99 -23.04 8.41
CA HIS A 18 -7.00 -23.54 9.34
C HIS A 18 -6.80 -25.03 9.66
N LEU A 19 -6.54 -25.86 8.65
CA LEU A 19 -6.26 -27.29 8.88
C LEU A 19 -5.00 -27.53 9.69
N LEU A 20 -3.92 -26.78 9.40
CA LEU A 20 -2.69 -26.88 10.16
C LEU A 20 -2.92 -26.48 11.62
N ALA A 21 -3.69 -25.42 11.88
CA ALA A 21 -4.05 -25.02 13.24
C ALA A 21 -4.88 -26.08 13.97
N VAL A 22 -5.91 -26.63 13.32
CA VAL A 22 -6.78 -27.66 13.92
C VAL A 22 -6.01 -28.96 14.19
N SER A 23 -5.14 -29.37 13.27
CA SER A 23 -4.28 -30.54 13.47
C SER A 23 -3.27 -30.31 14.59
N HIS A 24 -2.69 -29.11 14.70
CA HIS A 24 -1.76 -28.77 15.77
C HIS A 24 -2.38 -28.88 17.15
N ALA A 25 -3.61 -28.36 17.31
CA ALA A 25 -4.34 -28.43 18.57
C ALA A 25 -4.61 -29.88 19.03
N ARG A 26 -4.51 -30.84 18.12
CA ARG A 26 -4.73 -32.28 18.37
C ARG A 26 -3.48 -33.11 18.17
N VAL A 27 -2.28 -32.50 18.16
CA VAL A 27 -1.02 -33.18 17.81
C VAL A 27 -0.78 -34.44 18.66
N THR A 28 -1.19 -34.44 19.93
CA THR A 28 -1.07 -35.58 20.86
C THR A 28 -1.97 -36.76 20.52
N HIS A 29 -2.95 -36.58 19.63
CA HIS A 29 -3.85 -37.64 19.17
C HIS A 29 -3.30 -38.39 17.95
N PHE A 30 -2.17 -37.95 17.38
CA PHE A 30 -1.55 -38.58 16.22
C PHE A 30 -0.51 -39.59 16.69
N ASP A 31 -0.66 -40.84 16.26
CA ASP A 31 0.39 -41.86 16.32
C ASP A 31 1.46 -41.60 15.24
N ALA A 32 2.57 -42.35 15.28
CA ALA A 32 3.63 -42.16 14.29
C ALA A 32 3.17 -42.36 12.82
N PRO A 33 2.34 -43.36 12.48
CA PRO A 33 1.77 -43.49 11.14
C PRO A 33 0.97 -42.26 10.69
N ALA A 34 0.07 -41.76 11.54
CA ALA A 34 -0.74 -40.59 11.20
C ALA A 34 0.10 -39.31 11.17
N ALA A 35 1.07 -39.16 12.08
CA ALA A 35 2.02 -38.05 12.08
C ALA A 35 2.88 -38.03 10.81
N SER A 36 3.39 -39.18 10.38
CA SER A 36 4.10 -39.35 9.11
C SER A 36 3.25 -38.90 7.92
N GLY A 37 2.02 -39.40 7.83
CA GLY A 37 1.10 -39.00 6.77
C GLY A 37 0.74 -37.52 6.81
N MET A 38 0.69 -36.91 7.99
CA MET A 38 0.45 -35.48 8.15
C MET A 38 1.65 -34.65 7.70
N LEU A 39 2.87 -35.03 8.09
CA LEU A 39 4.12 -34.38 7.66
C LEU A 39 4.28 -34.43 6.14
N TRP A 40 4.05 -35.59 5.54
CA TRP A 40 4.09 -35.75 4.09
C TRP A 40 3.03 -34.90 3.39
N ALA A 41 1.78 -34.93 3.88
CA ALA A 41 0.70 -34.16 3.29
C ALA A 41 0.94 -32.65 3.42
N ALA A 42 1.44 -32.19 4.56
CA ALA A 42 1.79 -30.80 4.78
C ALA A 42 2.89 -30.34 3.81
N ALA A 43 3.97 -31.13 3.65
CA ALA A 43 5.04 -30.85 2.69
C ALA A 43 4.55 -30.74 1.24
N GLN A 44 3.59 -31.58 0.85
CA GLN A 44 3.02 -31.56 -0.50
C GLN A 44 2.09 -30.37 -0.72
N LEU A 45 1.24 -30.05 0.25
CA LEU A 45 0.25 -28.99 0.13
C LEU A 45 0.86 -27.59 0.33
N SER A 46 2.01 -27.49 1.00
CA SER A 46 2.63 -26.21 1.32
C SER A 46 3.69 -25.73 0.32
N GLN A 47 3.93 -26.44 -0.79
CA GLN A 47 5.00 -26.12 -1.75
C GLN A 47 5.00 -24.66 -2.28
N ARG A 48 3.86 -23.96 -2.23
CA ARG A 48 3.70 -22.58 -2.71
C ARG A 48 3.52 -21.54 -1.60
N SER A 49 3.70 -21.93 -0.34
CA SER A 49 3.43 -21.08 0.83
C SER A 49 4.46 -21.32 1.94
N GLN A 50 4.81 -20.29 2.72
CA GLN A 50 5.62 -20.45 3.94
C GLN A 50 4.77 -21.06 5.08
N LEU A 51 4.42 -22.34 4.93
CA LEU A 51 3.67 -23.15 5.89
C LEU A 51 4.28 -24.57 5.90
N PRO A 52 4.13 -25.35 6.97
CA PRO A 52 3.67 -24.99 8.32
C PRO A 52 4.64 -24.08 9.10
N SER A 53 4.26 -23.68 10.32
CA SER A 53 5.15 -22.97 11.25
C SER A 53 6.18 -23.92 11.88
N ASP A 54 7.33 -23.38 12.30
CA ASP A 54 8.41 -24.19 12.92
C ASP A 54 7.93 -24.99 14.13
N LYS A 55 7.03 -24.40 14.95
CA LYS A 55 6.44 -25.10 16.09
C LYS A 55 5.58 -26.29 15.67
N TRP A 56 4.75 -26.11 14.64
CA TRP A 56 3.93 -27.21 14.11
C TRP A 56 4.83 -28.34 13.61
N CYS A 57 5.89 -27.99 12.86
CA CYS A 57 6.86 -28.95 12.34
C CYS A 57 7.54 -29.73 13.46
N ALA A 58 8.01 -29.04 14.50
CA ALA A 58 8.68 -29.65 15.65
C ALA A 58 7.75 -30.58 16.43
N ASP A 59 6.51 -30.17 16.70
CA ASP A 59 5.57 -30.96 17.49
C ASP A 59 5.14 -32.24 16.74
N PHE A 60 4.84 -32.18 15.45
CA PHE A 60 4.51 -33.36 14.64
C PHE A 60 5.71 -34.27 14.37
N ALA A 61 6.89 -33.70 14.13
CA ALA A 61 8.11 -34.49 14.03
C ALA A 61 8.42 -35.18 15.37
N GLY A 62 8.23 -34.50 16.50
CA GLY A 62 8.35 -35.09 17.83
C GLY A 62 7.44 -36.30 18.02
N GLN A 63 6.17 -36.20 17.61
CA GLN A 63 5.24 -37.34 17.65
C GLN A 63 5.72 -38.51 16.79
N PHE A 64 6.10 -38.24 15.54
CA PHE A 64 6.63 -39.25 14.62
C PHE A 64 7.87 -39.97 15.21
N TRP A 65 8.87 -39.21 15.67
CA TRP A 65 10.12 -39.75 16.20
C TRP A 65 9.96 -40.49 17.53
N SER A 66 8.93 -40.15 18.31
CA SER A 66 8.68 -40.79 19.61
C SER A 66 8.16 -42.23 19.51
N GLN A 67 7.61 -42.62 18.36
CA GLN A 67 6.83 -43.85 18.20
C GLN A 67 7.20 -44.62 16.92
N LEU A 68 8.49 -44.72 16.60
CA LEU A 68 8.94 -45.38 15.36
C LEU A 68 8.81 -46.91 15.36
N ALA A 69 8.63 -47.54 16.52
CA ALA A 69 8.54 -48.98 16.62
C ALA A 69 7.30 -49.52 15.90
N GLY A 70 7.50 -50.47 14.97
CA GLY A 70 6.40 -51.09 14.22
C GLY A 70 5.84 -50.23 13.08
N VAL A 71 6.45 -49.08 12.78
CA VAL A 71 6.10 -48.24 11.63
C VAL A 71 6.59 -48.89 10.33
N SER A 72 5.78 -48.87 9.27
CA SER A 72 6.17 -49.47 7.98
C SER A 72 7.29 -48.67 7.29
N VAL A 73 8.03 -49.32 6.37
CA VAL A 73 9.07 -48.67 5.57
C VAL A 73 8.55 -47.42 4.86
N GLU A 74 7.37 -47.51 4.24
CA GLU A 74 6.75 -46.38 3.55
C GLU A 74 6.50 -45.20 4.48
N GLN A 75 5.99 -45.46 5.69
CA GLN A 75 5.71 -44.43 6.68
C GLN A 75 7.00 -43.84 7.27
N LEU A 76 8.06 -44.64 7.43
CA LEU A 76 9.38 -44.15 7.83
C LEU A 76 9.95 -43.17 6.79
N VAL A 77 9.86 -43.52 5.50
CA VAL A 77 10.30 -42.67 4.38
C VAL A 77 9.47 -41.39 4.31
N GLU A 78 8.14 -41.52 4.30
CA GLU A 78 7.22 -40.39 4.18
C GLU A 78 7.36 -39.41 5.34
N GLY A 79 7.53 -39.93 6.56
CA GLY A 79 7.67 -39.12 7.77
C GLY A 79 8.97 -38.31 7.76
N VAL A 80 10.09 -38.95 7.42
CA VAL A 80 11.38 -38.26 7.31
C VAL A 80 11.39 -37.26 6.15
N TRP A 81 10.94 -37.69 4.97
CA TRP A 81 10.85 -36.82 3.79
C TRP A 81 9.98 -35.61 4.09
N GLY A 82 8.78 -35.84 4.66
CA GLY A 82 7.83 -34.80 5.02
C GLY A 82 8.42 -33.84 6.04
N ALA A 83 8.98 -34.34 7.13
CA ALA A 83 9.62 -33.54 8.17
C ALA A 83 10.71 -32.64 7.60
N VAL A 84 11.64 -33.19 6.82
CA VAL A 84 12.73 -32.41 6.21
C VAL A 84 12.18 -31.38 5.23
N LYS A 85 11.17 -31.75 4.42
CA LYS A 85 10.56 -30.84 3.44
C LYS A 85 9.85 -29.66 4.07
N VAL A 86 9.19 -29.85 5.22
CA VAL A 86 8.57 -28.75 6.00
C VAL A 86 9.58 -27.96 6.84
N GLY A 87 10.88 -28.25 6.74
CA GLY A 87 11.94 -27.48 7.39
C GLY A 87 12.40 -28.02 8.74
N TYR A 88 11.85 -29.16 9.21
CA TYR A 88 12.35 -29.81 10.42
C TYR A 88 13.76 -30.37 10.19
N ARG A 89 14.62 -30.27 11.22
CA ARG A 89 15.99 -30.80 11.18
C ARG A 89 16.12 -31.90 12.22
N PRO A 90 16.11 -33.18 11.80
CA PRO A 90 16.33 -34.28 12.72
C PRO A 90 17.74 -34.21 13.33
N THR A 91 17.84 -34.51 14.62
CA THR A 91 19.12 -34.63 15.33
C THR A 91 19.81 -35.96 15.02
N ASP A 92 21.09 -36.08 15.33
CA ASP A 92 21.84 -37.33 15.13
C ASP A 92 21.22 -38.50 15.91
N GLN A 93 20.69 -38.23 17.11
CA GLN A 93 19.96 -39.22 17.89
C GLN A 93 18.69 -39.69 17.17
N GLN A 94 17.94 -38.78 16.56
CA GLN A 94 16.74 -39.14 15.80
C GLN A 94 17.08 -39.94 14.55
N TRP A 95 18.17 -39.61 13.87
CA TRP A 95 18.68 -40.43 12.78
C TRP A 95 19.03 -41.84 13.24
N ALA A 96 19.74 -41.99 14.37
CA ALA A 96 20.03 -43.30 14.92
C ALA A 96 18.76 -44.10 15.29
N SER A 97 17.72 -43.44 15.83
CA SER A 97 16.42 -44.08 16.10
C SER A 97 15.70 -44.49 14.81
N TRP A 98 15.78 -43.67 13.76
CA TRP A 98 15.27 -44.03 12.44
C TRP A 98 15.96 -45.25 11.88
N ASP A 99 17.30 -45.27 11.96
CA ASP A 99 18.15 -46.32 11.42
C ASP A 99 17.82 -47.66 12.09
N ALA A 100 17.64 -47.66 13.41
CA ALA A 100 17.20 -48.82 14.16
C ALA A 100 15.79 -49.30 13.73
N ALA A 101 14.85 -48.37 13.52
CA ALA A 101 13.50 -48.71 13.07
C ALA A 101 13.49 -49.26 11.64
N ALA A 102 14.25 -48.67 10.73
CA ALA A 102 14.42 -49.12 9.35
C ALA A 102 15.04 -50.52 9.28
N ALA A 103 16.09 -50.78 10.07
CA ALA A 103 16.70 -52.10 10.18
C ALA A 103 15.72 -53.14 10.73
N ALA A 104 14.90 -52.78 11.72
CA ALA A 104 13.92 -53.70 12.32
C ALA A 104 12.82 -54.16 11.34
N VAL A 105 12.53 -53.36 10.30
CA VAL A 105 11.58 -53.73 9.23
C VAL A 105 12.26 -54.33 7.99
N GLY A 106 13.53 -54.72 8.11
CA GLY A 106 14.29 -55.37 7.03
C GLY A 106 14.68 -54.44 5.90
N TRP A 107 14.74 -53.13 6.15
CA TRP A 107 15.15 -52.17 5.13
C TRP A 107 16.67 -52.05 5.09
N GLU A 108 17.28 -52.67 4.08
CA GLU A 108 18.73 -52.71 3.87
C GLU A 108 19.21 -51.72 2.80
N LEU A 109 18.57 -50.54 2.65
CA LEU A 109 19.25 -49.49 1.89
C LEU A 109 20.48 -49.07 2.70
N THR A 110 21.66 -49.04 2.06
CA THR A 110 22.85 -48.52 2.74
C THR A 110 22.54 -47.12 3.24
N LEU A 111 22.66 -46.96 4.56
CA LEU A 111 22.36 -45.78 5.36
C LEU A 111 22.96 -44.48 4.73
N GLN A 112 24.10 -44.64 4.06
CA GLN A 112 24.77 -43.61 3.26
C GLN A 112 23.90 -43.10 2.10
N GLN A 113 23.27 -43.97 1.31
CA GLN A 113 22.44 -43.57 0.17
C GLN A 113 21.17 -42.82 0.57
N ALA A 114 20.54 -43.19 1.70
CA ALA A 114 19.37 -42.49 2.22
C ALA A 114 19.76 -41.10 2.76
N ARG A 115 20.88 -41.00 3.49
CA ARG A 115 21.45 -39.72 3.94
C ARG A 115 21.83 -38.83 2.76
N ASP A 116 22.56 -39.38 1.79
CA ASP A 116 22.98 -38.66 0.57
C ASP A 116 21.77 -38.16 -0.23
N ALA A 117 20.68 -38.94 -0.34
CA ALA A 117 19.45 -38.49 -1.00
C ALA A 117 18.76 -37.35 -0.24
N VAL A 118 18.68 -37.42 1.09
CA VAL A 118 18.11 -36.35 1.93
C VAL A 118 18.98 -35.09 1.89
N GLU A 119 20.30 -35.24 1.89
CA GLU A 119 21.24 -34.13 1.74
C GLU A 119 21.20 -33.52 0.34
N ALA A 120 21.08 -34.34 -0.72
CA ALA A 120 20.89 -33.87 -2.09
C ALA A 120 19.58 -33.10 -2.25
N MET A 121 18.49 -33.57 -1.62
CA MET A 121 17.23 -32.84 -1.59
C MET A 121 17.31 -31.53 -0.79
N ARG A 122 18.08 -31.51 0.30
CA ARG A 122 18.39 -30.30 1.08
C ARG A 122 19.21 -29.31 0.25
N ALA A 123 20.21 -29.79 -0.49
CA ALA A 123 21.01 -28.97 -1.39
C ALA A 123 20.16 -28.41 -2.54
N ALA A 124 19.22 -29.20 -3.08
CA ALA A 124 18.26 -28.76 -4.07
C ALA A 124 17.28 -27.70 -3.53
N GLN A 125 16.88 -27.78 -2.25
CA GLN A 125 16.06 -26.74 -1.60
C GLN A 125 16.86 -25.46 -1.27
N ARG A 126 18.17 -25.56 -1.02
CA ARG A 126 19.04 -24.40 -0.74
C ARG A 126 19.50 -23.66 -2.00
N ARG A 127 19.46 -24.29 -3.18
CA ARG A 127 19.86 -23.66 -4.43
C ARG A 127 18.70 -22.85 -5.01
N VAL A 128 18.56 -21.60 -4.56
CA VAL A 128 18.22 -20.57 -5.53
C VAL A 128 19.42 -20.50 -6.48
N PRO A 129 19.29 -20.78 -7.78
CA PRO A 129 20.42 -20.73 -8.69
C PRO A 129 21.08 -19.35 -8.57
N GLU A 130 22.40 -19.28 -8.41
CA GLU A 130 23.17 -18.03 -8.38
C GLU A 130 22.74 -17.02 -9.47
N PRO A 131 22.50 -17.42 -10.73
CA PRO A 131 21.99 -16.49 -11.75
C PRO A 131 20.59 -15.92 -11.41
N LEU A 132 19.74 -16.67 -10.73
CA LEU A 132 18.42 -16.20 -10.27
C LEU A 132 18.55 -15.24 -9.09
N LEU A 133 19.48 -15.48 -8.15
CA LEU A 133 19.79 -14.51 -7.08
C LEU A 133 20.30 -13.20 -7.67
N GLN A 134 21.21 -13.26 -8.64
CA GLN A 134 21.71 -12.08 -9.33
C GLN A 134 20.62 -11.37 -10.15
N GLN A 135 19.64 -12.09 -10.68
CA GLN A 135 18.49 -11.50 -11.37
C GLN A 135 17.56 -10.81 -10.37
N LEU A 136 17.19 -11.47 -9.27
CA LEU A 136 16.34 -10.91 -8.22
C LEU A 136 17.00 -9.70 -7.54
N GLN A 137 18.32 -9.74 -7.33
CA GLN A 137 19.10 -8.61 -6.82
C GLN A 137 19.03 -7.43 -7.79
N ARG A 138 19.22 -7.66 -9.09
CA ARG A 138 19.08 -6.62 -10.12
C ARG A 138 17.66 -6.03 -10.15
N GLU A 139 16.63 -6.86 -10.08
CA GLU A 139 15.23 -6.39 -10.04
C GLU A 139 14.94 -5.60 -8.76
N PHE A 140 15.49 -6.01 -7.62
CA PHE A 140 15.38 -5.28 -6.37
C PHE A 140 16.03 -3.91 -6.45
N ASP A 141 17.26 -3.83 -6.97
CA ASP A 141 17.99 -2.57 -7.13
C ASP A 141 17.30 -1.64 -8.13
N GLN A 142 16.75 -2.18 -9.22
CA GLN A 142 15.92 -1.42 -10.17
C GLN A 142 14.66 -0.85 -9.52
N ARG A 143 13.93 -1.64 -8.73
CA ARG A 143 12.73 -1.18 -8.01
C ARG A 143 13.08 -0.14 -6.95
N LYS A 144 14.21 -0.31 -6.27
CA LYS A 144 14.72 0.67 -5.29
C LYS A 144 15.05 1.99 -5.97
N ALA A 145 15.72 1.97 -7.13
CA ALA A 145 16.04 3.15 -7.91
C ALA A 145 14.77 3.85 -8.44
N ALA A 146 13.80 3.09 -8.96
CA ALA A 146 12.52 3.63 -9.43
C ALA A 146 11.77 4.34 -8.30
N ARG A 147 11.71 3.74 -7.11
CA ARG A 147 11.05 4.34 -5.95
C ARG A 147 11.76 5.59 -5.44
N ALA A 148 13.10 5.62 -5.49
CA ALA A 148 13.87 6.82 -5.16
C ALA A 148 13.59 7.96 -6.15
N ALA A 149 13.47 7.64 -7.45
CA ALA A 149 13.11 8.62 -8.48
C ALA A 149 11.68 9.16 -8.31
N GLU A 150 10.72 8.32 -7.95
CA GLU A 150 9.34 8.74 -7.64
C GLU A 150 9.30 9.70 -6.44
N VAL A 151 10.05 9.40 -5.38
CA VAL A 151 10.14 10.28 -4.20
C VAL A 151 10.77 11.62 -4.57
N ALA A 152 11.86 11.62 -5.34
CA ALA A 152 12.50 12.85 -5.81
C ALA A 152 11.57 13.69 -6.70
N ALA A 153 10.80 13.05 -7.58
CA ALA A 153 9.81 13.71 -8.42
C ALA A 153 8.67 14.32 -7.59
N ALA A 154 8.18 13.60 -6.57
CA ALA A 154 7.16 14.10 -5.66
C ALA A 154 7.67 15.29 -4.81
N GLU A 155 8.93 15.27 -4.38
CA GLU A 155 9.56 16.39 -3.69
C GLU A 155 9.73 17.61 -4.60
N ALA A 156 10.19 17.41 -5.83
CA ALA A 156 10.29 18.49 -6.82
C ALA A 156 8.91 19.13 -7.10
N ALA A 157 7.85 18.31 -7.22
CA ALA A 157 6.49 18.82 -7.40
C ALA A 157 6.01 19.63 -6.19
N ARG A 158 6.32 19.20 -4.96
CA ARG A 158 6.01 19.96 -3.74
C ARG A 158 6.75 21.30 -3.71
N GLN A 159 8.02 21.33 -4.10
CA GLN A 159 8.80 22.58 -4.17
C GLN A 159 8.23 23.55 -5.21
N GLN A 160 7.83 23.05 -6.38
CA GLN A 160 7.18 23.87 -7.40
C GLN A 160 5.83 24.43 -6.93
N ALA A 161 5.02 23.63 -6.25
CA ALA A 161 3.75 24.08 -5.68
C ALA A 161 3.95 25.15 -4.60
N ALA A 162 4.95 24.98 -3.72
CA ALA A 162 5.30 25.97 -2.71
C ALA A 162 5.78 27.30 -3.34
N ALA A 163 6.61 27.23 -4.39
CA ALA A 163 7.07 28.40 -5.11
C ALA A 163 5.91 29.14 -5.82
N ALA A 164 4.97 28.40 -6.42
CA ALA A 164 3.79 28.97 -7.05
C ALA A 164 2.88 29.68 -6.03
N LEU A 165 2.68 29.09 -4.85
CA LEU A 165 1.92 29.70 -3.76
C LEU A 165 2.60 30.99 -3.26
N ALA A 166 3.92 30.98 -3.08
CA ALA A 166 4.67 32.16 -2.68
C ALA A 166 4.55 33.30 -3.71
N ALA A 167 4.66 32.98 -5.02
CA ALA A 167 4.46 33.95 -6.09
C ALA A 167 3.03 34.52 -6.11
N GLN A 168 2.01 33.69 -5.82
CA GLN A 168 0.63 34.16 -5.71
C GLN A 168 0.44 35.11 -4.52
N GLN A 169 1.03 34.80 -3.36
CA GLN A 169 0.99 35.67 -2.18
C GLN A 169 1.66 37.02 -2.44
N GLN A 170 2.80 37.04 -3.12
CA GLN A 170 3.47 38.29 -3.52
C GLN A 170 2.60 39.16 -4.44
N ARG A 171 1.94 38.54 -5.44
CA ARG A 171 1.01 39.27 -6.33
C ARG A 171 -0.20 39.82 -5.56
N ALA A 172 -0.75 39.05 -4.62
CA ALA A 172 -1.86 39.51 -3.78
C ALA A 172 -1.46 40.68 -2.87
N ALA A 173 -0.27 40.62 -2.26
CA ALA A 173 0.28 41.71 -1.45
C ALA A 173 0.53 42.98 -2.28
N ALA A 174 1.11 42.85 -3.48
CA ALA A 174 1.31 43.98 -4.39
C ALA A 174 -0.02 44.62 -4.82
N ALA A 175 -1.04 43.82 -5.13
CA ALA A 175 -2.38 44.31 -5.46
C ALA A 175 -3.03 45.03 -4.27
N ALA A 176 -2.91 44.50 -3.05
CA ALA A 176 -3.41 45.13 -1.84
C ALA A 176 -2.73 46.49 -1.58
N ALA A 177 -1.40 46.57 -1.76
CA ALA A 177 -0.64 47.80 -1.63
C ALA A 177 -1.07 48.85 -2.67
N ALA A 178 -1.30 48.44 -3.93
CA ALA A 178 -1.79 49.33 -4.98
C ALA A 178 -3.20 49.87 -4.68
N ILE A 179 -4.10 49.03 -4.17
CA ILE A 179 -5.45 49.45 -3.74
C ILE A 179 -5.36 50.45 -2.58
N ALA A 180 -4.48 50.20 -1.60
CA ALA A 180 -4.27 51.12 -0.49
C ALA A 180 -3.73 52.48 -0.96
N ALA A 181 -2.75 52.49 -1.87
CA ALA A 181 -2.20 53.70 -2.47
C ALA A 181 -3.25 54.49 -3.27
N HIS A 182 -4.13 53.81 -4.01
CA HIS A 182 -5.21 54.48 -4.72
C HIS A 182 -6.24 55.10 -3.76
N ARG A 183 -6.55 54.43 -2.63
CA ARG A 183 -7.44 54.98 -1.60
C ARG A 183 -6.87 56.21 -0.92
N THR A 184 -5.56 56.22 -0.62
CA THR A 184 -4.91 57.41 -0.03
C THR A 184 -4.85 58.56 -1.03
N ALA A 185 -4.58 58.30 -2.31
CA ALA A 185 -4.62 59.31 -3.36
C ALA A 185 -6.03 59.89 -3.58
N ALA A 186 -7.07 59.06 -3.54
CA ALA A 186 -8.46 59.49 -3.63
C ALA A 186 -8.87 60.36 -2.43
N ALA A 187 -8.42 60.02 -1.22
CA ALA A 187 -8.65 60.84 -0.02
C ALA A 187 -7.94 62.21 -0.07
N ALA A 188 -6.85 62.32 -0.83
CA ALA A 188 -6.11 63.57 -1.02
C ALA A 188 -6.70 64.52 -2.09
N GLY A 189 -7.85 64.18 -2.70
CA GLY A 189 -8.65 65.12 -3.49
C GLY A 189 -8.03 65.61 -4.80
N ARG A 190 -7.29 64.76 -5.55
CA ARG A 190 -6.71 65.10 -6.87
C ARG A 190 -7.49 64.45 -8.03
N PRO A 191 -8.57 65.07 -8.54
CA PRO A 191 -9.47 64.46 -9.52
C PRO A 191 -8.83 64.16 -10.88
N GLN A 192 -7.82 64.92 -11.31
CA GLN A 192 -7.12 64.66 -12.59
C GLN A 192 -6.19 63.44 -12.55
N GLN A 193 -5.55 63.17 -11.40
CA GLN A 193 -4.73 61.95 -11.23
C GLN A 193 -5.60 60.70 -11.15
N GLN A 194 -6.82 60.81 -10.62
CA GLN A 194 -7.75 59.70 -10.50
C GLN A 194 -8.20 59.16 -11.87
N GLN A 195 -8.36 60.03 -12.88
CA GLN A 195 -8.77 59.60 -14.22
C GLN A 195 -7.62 58.94 -15.02
N GLN A 196 -6.38 59.40 -14.83
CA GLN A 196 -5.19 58.74 -15.39
C GLN A 196 -4.91 57.39 -14.72
N GLN A 197 -5.17 57.26 -13.41
CA GLN A 197 -5.00 55.98 -12.70
C GLN A 197 -6.10 54.97 -13.05
N LEU A 198 -7.34 55.40 -13.28
CA LEU A 198 -8.43 54.53 -13.72
C LEU A 198 -8.23 53.99 -15.15
N SER A 199 -7.62 54.77 -16.04
CA SER A 199 -7.25 54.31 -17.39
C SER A 199 -6.08 53.32 -17.35
N ALA A 200 -5.05 53.57 -16.55
CA ALA A 200 -3.95 52.60 -16.37
C ALA A 200 -4.43 51.28 -15.72
N ALA A 201 -5.36 51.34 -14.75
CA ALA A 201 -5.92 50.16 -14.11
C ALA A 201 -6.82 49.34 -15.07
N SER A 202 -7.57 49.99 -15.97
CA SER A 202 -8.40 49.29 -16.95
C SER A 202 -7.55 48.61 -18.03
N GLU A 203 -6.44 49.23 -18.45
CA GLU A 203 -5.46 48.62 -19.36
C GLU A 203 -4.79 47.39 -18.74
N PHE A 204 -4.38 47.47 -17.47
CA PHE A 204 -3.79 46.33 -16.75
C PHE A 204 -4.76 45.14 -16.63
N VAL A 205 -6.04 45.40 -16.33
CA VAL A 205 -7.07 44.35 -16.28
C VAL A 205 -7.35 43.77 -17.67
N ALA A 206 -7.33 44.59 -18.72
CA ALA A 206 -7.48 44.12 -20.10
C ALA A 206 -6.30 43.24 -20.55
N ASP A 207 -5.07 43.57 -20.11
CA ASP A 207 -3.88 42.80 -20.45
C ASP A 207 -3.82 41.45 -19.70
N MET A 208 -4.21 41.45 -18.43
CA MET A 208 -4.43 40.23 -17.63
C MET A 208 -5.52 39.31 -18.21
N ALA A 209 -6.57 39.87 -18.84
CA ALA A 209 -7.60 39.10 -19.51
C ALA A 209 -7.10 38.48 -20.83
N LYS A 210 -6.24 39.19 -21.58
CA LYS A 210 -5.59 38.66 -22.81
C LYS A 210 -4.59 37.53 -22.51
N GLN A 211 -3.93 37.55 -21.36
CA GLN A 211 -3.02 36.49 -20.91
C GLN A 211 -3.74 35.20 -20.46
N GLY A 212 -5.07 35.14 -20.55
CA GLY A 212 -5.86 33.93 -20.33
C GLY A 212 -6.05 33.54 -18.86
N THR A 213 -5.71 34.44 -17.92
CA THR A 213 -5.63 34.12 -16.50
C THR A 213 -6.94 34.31 -15.74
N VAL A 214 -7.96 35.00 -16.30
CA VAL A 214 -9.26 35.20 -15.63
C VAL A 214 -10.42 35.29 -16.63
N ALA A 215 -11.46 34.46 -16.46
CA ALA A 215 -12.74 34.66 -17.14
C ALA A 215 -13.56 35.71 -16.38
N ALA A 216 -13.68 36.92 -16.92
CA ALA A 216 -14.53 37.95 -16.35
C ALA A 216 -16.01 37.56 -16.51
N VAL A 217 -16.66 37.14 -15.41
CA VAL A 217 -18.09 36.79 -15.41
C VAL A 217 -18.92 37.99 -14.98
N GLY A 218 -19.69 38.55 -15.91
CA GLY A 218 -20.59 39.68 -15.67
C GLY A 218 -21.69 39.40 -14.63
N ASN A 219 -22.18 40.47 -14.01
CA ASN A 219 -22.97 40.51 -12.76
C ASN A 219 -24.39 39.88 -12.80
N SER A 220 -24.75 39.20 -13.89
CA SER A 220 -26.08 38.59 -14.01
C SER A 220 -26.17 37.25 -13.26
N LYS A 221 -27.22 37.07 -12.44
CA LYS A 221 -27.50 35.82 -11.68
C LYS A 221 -27.41 34.56 -12.57
N GLY A 222 -27.86 34.63 -13.82
CA GLY A 222 -27.83 33.52 -14.77
C GLY A 222 -26.42 33.08 -15.17
N ARG A 223 -25.47 34.03 -15.34
CA ARG A 223 -24.08 33.71 -15.70
C ARG A 223 -23.27 33.19 -14.53
N ARG A 224 -23.54 33.68 -13.30
CA ARG A 224 -22.92 33.13 -12.07
C ARG A 224 -23.25 31.64 -11.86
N ARG A 225 -24.51 31.26 -12.09
CA ARG A 225 -24.93 29.85 -11.95
C ARG A 225 -24.26 28.93 -12.99
N ARG A 226 -24.07 29.42 -14.22
CA ARG A 226 -23.33 28.66 -15.26
C ARG A 226 -21.82 28.56 -14.95
N ALA A 227 -21.20 29.62 -14.46
CA ALA A 227 -19.78 29.61 -14.10
C ALA A 227 -19.48 28.67 -12.91
N LEU A 228 -20.33 28.66 -11.88
CA LEU A 228 -20.25 27.71 -10.77
C LEU A 228 -20.45 26.25 -11.22
N MET A 229 -21.41 26.00 -12.12
CA MET A 229 -21.63 24.67 -12.70
C MET A 229 -20.46 24.19 -13.57
N ALA A 230 -19.73 25.09 -14.23
CA ALA A 230 -18.54 24.76 -15.01
C ALA A 230 -17.32 24.46 -14.12
N ALA A 231 -17.14 25.21 -13.03
CA ALA A 231 -16.10 24.95 -12.03
C ALA A 231 -16.28 23.59 -11.33
N ALA A 232 -17.54 23.23 -11.00
CA ALA A 232 -17.86 21.92 -10.41
C ALA A 232 -17.61 20.71 -11.34
N ARG A 233 -17.40 20.93 -12.64
CA ARG A 233 -17.06 19.89 -13.62
C ARG A 233 -15.56 19.81 -13.92
N GLY A 234 -14.71 20.46 -13.12
CA GLY A 234 -13.25 20.29 -13.19
C GLY A 234 -12.56 21.00 -14.35
N SER A 235 -13.22 21.91 -15.07
CA SER A 235 -12.56 22.67 -16.14
C SER A 235 -12.09 24.06 -15.67
N ARG A 236 -10.79 24.16 -15.41
CA ARG A 236 -9.93 25.37 -15.33
C ARG A 236 -10.24 26.43 -14.25
N GLY A 237 -9.35 26.46 -13.25
CA GLY A 237 -8.87 27.67 -12.54
C GLY A 237 -9.84 28.35 -11.55
N PRO A 238 -9.31 29.12 -10.57
CA PRO A 238 -10.14 29.82 -9.59
C PRO A 238 -10.96 30.95 -10.24
N VAL A 239 -12.26 30.99 -9.94
CA VAL A 239 -13.20 32.02 -10.42
C VAL A 239 -13.33 33.12 -9.37
N LEU A 240 -12.85 34.33 -9.67
CA LEU A 240 -13.07 35.52 -8.83
C LEU A 240 -14.40 36.19 -9.20
N VAL A 241 -15.34 36.21 -8.25
CA VAL A 241 -16.60 36.93 -8.39
C VAL A 241 -16.44 38.33 -7.81
N LEU A 242 -16.40 39.34 -8.67
CA LEU A 242 -16.45 40.75 -8.25
C LEU A 242 -17.88 41.08 -7.78
N GLN A 243 -18.06 41.26 -6.48
CA GLN A 243 -19.25 41.94 -5.95
C GLN A 243 -19.10 43.44 -6.21
N SER A 244 -20.01 44.01 -6.99
CA SER A 244 -20.18 45.45 -7.07
C SER A 244 -20.63 45.98 -5.72
N LEU A 245 -19.84 46.87 -5.11
CA LEU A 245 -20.30 47.79 -4.06
C LEU A 245 -21.36 48.70 -4.66
N GLY A 246 -22.62 48.30 -4.51
CA GLY A 246 -23.79 49.11 -4.87
C GLY A 246 -24.06 50.11 -3.76
N ALA A 247 -24.09 51.38 -4.16
CA ALA A 247 -24.31 52.56 -3.34
C ALA A 247 -25.63 52.50 -2.54
N ALA A 248 -25.60 53.15 -1.37
CA ALA A 248 -26.76 53.45 -0.56
C ALA A 248 -27.72 54.40 -1.27
N SER A 249 -29.01 54.08 -1.24
CA SER A 249 -30.11 55.06 -1.29
C SER A 249 -31.35 54.49 -0.59
N SER A 250 -31.52 54.91 0.67
CA SER A 250 -32.75 55.36 1.32
C SER A 250 -34.11 54.71 0.99
N GLY A 251 -34.75 54.15 2.03
CA GLY A 251 -36.21 53.96 2.11
C GLY A 251 -36.62 53.04 3.26
N ALA A 252 -37.25 53.60 4.29
CA ALA A 252 -37.72 53.00 5.55
C ALA A 252 -38.67 51.79 5.33
N SER A 253 -38.97 50.86 6.25
CA SER A 253 -39.14 50.90 7.72
C SER A 253 -39.37 49.45 8.22
N GLY A 254 -38.96 49.11 9.45
CA GLY A 254 -39.50 47.94 10.18
C GLY A 254 -38.45 47.22 11.03
N GLY A 255 -38.63 47.28 12.35
CA GLY A 255 -37.64 46.88 13.37
C GLY A 255 -37.30 45.39 13.44
N GLY A 256 -36.17 45.11 14.10
CA GLY A 256 -35.78 43.76 14.54
C GLY A 256 -34.28 43.55 14.69
N ASP A 257 -33.69 44.07 15.77
CA ASP A 257 -32.48 43.52 16.41
C ASP A 257 -32.76 42.07 16.87
N PHE A 258 -31.86 41.07 16.97
CA PHE A 258 -30.42 40.90 16.79
C PHE A 258 -30.18 39.38 16.67
N GLY A 259 -29.06 38.97 16.07
CA GLY A 259 -28.37 37.72 16.47
C GLY A 259 -28.32 36.56 15.48
N GLY A 260 -27.46 36.65 14.46
CA GLY A 260 -27.06 35.50 13.65
C GLY A 260 -25.64 35.65 13.10
N ALA A 261 -24.64 35.30 13.89
CA ALA A 261 -23.26 35.16 13.42
C ALA A 261 -23.14 33.90 12.55
N GLY A 262 -23.31 34.05 11.24
CA GLY A 262 -23.10 32.99 10.27
C GLY A 262 -21.61 32.82 9.94
N GLN A 263 -20.96 31.84 10.56
CA GLN A 263 -19.67 31.30 10.12
C GLN A 263 -19.79 30.78 8.68
N ALA A 264 -18.97 31.28 7.76
CA ALA A 264 -18.80 30.68 6.44
C ALA A 264 -17.88 29.46 6.56
N ARG A 265 -18.48 28.27 6.54
CA ARG A 265 -17.79 27.00 6.29
C ARG A 265 -17.37 26.94 4.83
N ALA A 266 -16.07 26.78 4.56
CA ALA A 266 -15.59 26.34 3.27
C ALA A 266 -15.94 24.84 3.12
N ALA A 267 -16.85 24.52 2.20
CA ALA A 267 -17.02 23.15 1.72
C ALA A 267 -16.10 22.98 0.49
N MET A 268 -15.09 22.12 0.63
CA MET A 268 -14.33 21.60 -0.51
C MET A 268 -15.12 20.44 -1.12
N ALA A 269 -15.39 20.54 -2.42
CA ALA A 269 -15.57 19.42 -3.34
C ALA A 269 -14.86 19.78 -4.65
#